data_AF-A0ABD2MFH9-F1
#
_entry.id   AF-A0ABD2MFH9-F1
#
_cell.length_a   1.000
_cell.length_b   1.000
_cell.length_c   1.000
_cell.angle_alpha   90.00
_cell.angle_beta   90.00
_cell.angle_gamma   90.00
#
_symmetry.space_group_name_H-M   'P 1'
#
loop_
_entity.id
_entity.type
_entity.pdbx_description
1 polymer ?
#
loop_
_entity_poly.entity_id
_entity_poly.type
_entity_poly.pdbx_seq_one_letter_code
_entity_poly.pdbx_strand_id
1 'polypeptide(L)'
;MKLVLKNTKLELKNKELQEKLKQQETKALLAKIEAENGKINEIEKIQAKMNEKEEKLDKKEEQLEKKEEQLEKKEEKLEKEEEKLDKKEEQLEKKEEKLDKKEEQLEKKEEQLEKKEEQLEKEEKLDKKEEQLEKKEEQLEKKEEKLDKKEEQLEKKEEKLDKKEEQLEKKEEQLEKKEEQLDKKEEQLEKKKEKLDKKEEQLEKKEEQLEKKEEQLDKKEEQLEKKEEQLEKKEEQYMAKLEQLQKKVKCDAEEEENRKMRSAQNEMKEKLDKLEEQLGRKLEKEEFLLSLELIFILNAEAENRKMKNELEKMQAKFEKKEEQYMAKLEELQKNIKLMEQIVKVQTKVDKLEMGVSTDQIEHFQNEQKRKIKCIGKGAEIESHETDGFRNIFAHYPILLDEDFFSFFYFEISVKNIQHYPFGQLTFGFAAKKWTKLEGTIVPNFGTYAYSNDGYFTIYGKRIEPKEDSFKLNDIVGCGINPATRQIFFTKNGLRRGPFYLDANSPCSVPDELFPFVSLLRLGDKIEANFGPYFKFNLATL
;
A
#
# COMPACT_ATOMS: atom_id res chain seq x y z
N MET A 1 -75.95 -1.40 -207.64
CA MET A 1 -76.28 -0.46 -206.55
C MET A 1 -76.32 -1.10 -205.16
N LYS A 2 -77.28 -1.99 -204.82
CA LYS A 2 -77.40 -2.63 -203.48
C LYS A 2 -76.09 -3.20 -202.92
N LEU A 3 -75.21 -3.78 -203.75
CA LEU A 3 -73.99 -4.48 -203.31
C LEU A 3 -72.78 -3.54 -203.11
N VAL A 4 -72.62 -2.47 -203.91
CA VAL A 4 -71.62 -1.42 -203.61
C VAL A 4 -72.04 -0.63 -202.37
N LEU A 5 -73.33 -0.29 -202.23
CA LEU A 5 -73.91 0.20 -200.96
C LEU A 5 -73.77 -0.81 -199.81
N LYS A 6 -73.54 -2.10 -200.07
CA LYS A 6 -73.26 -3.12 -199.05
C LYS A 6 -71.77 -3.20 -198.73
N ASN A 7 -70.89 -3.00 -199.72
CA ASN A 7 -69.44 -3.04 -199.58
C ASN A 7 -68.88 -1.74 -199.00
N THR A 8 -69.34 -0.56 -199.41
CA THR A 8 -69.05 0.68 -198.69
C THR A 8 -69.74 0.70 -197.33
N LYS A 9 -70.92 0.06 -197.14
CA LYS A 9 -71.45 -0.24 -195.79
C LYS A 9 -70.62 -1.26 -195.02
N LEU A 10 -69.79 -2.09 -195.67
CA LEU A 10 -68.93 -3.09 -195.03
C LEU A 10 -67.56 -2.50 -194.68
N GLU A 11 -67.03 -1.57 -195.48
CA GLU A 11 -65.88 -0.75 -195.13
C GLU A 11 -66.25 0.32 -194.10
N LEU A 12 -67.43 0.96 -194.21
CA LEU A 12 -68.00 1.76 -193.13
C LEU A 12 -68.27 0.88 -191.91
N LYS A 13 -68.81 -0.33 -192.03
CA LYS A 13 -68.94 -1.23 -190.86
C LYS A 13 -67.61 -1.67 -190.30
N ASN A 14 -66.58 -1.88 -191.11
CA ASN A 14 -65.25 -2.26 -190.62
C ASN A 14 -64.55 -1.07 -189.95
N LYS A 15 -64.74 0.17 -190.45
CA LYS A 15 -64.37 1.38 -189.73
C LYS A 15 -65.18 1.55 -188.44
N GLU A 16 -66.51 1.42 -188.48
CA GLU A 16 -67.38 1.45 -187.29
C GLU A 16 -67.01 0.37 -186.28
N LEU A 17 -66.60 -0.82 -186.72
CA LEU A 17 -66.16 -1.93 -185.87
C LEU A 17 -64.78 -1.63 -185.28
N GLN A 18 -63.83 -1.12 -186.06
CA GLN A 18 -62.53 -0.68 -185.53
C GLN A 18 -62.65 0.53 -184.59
N GLU A 19 -63.57 1.47 -184.85
CA GLU A 19 -63.88 2.59 -183.96
C GLU A 19 -64.59 2.12 -182.70
N LYS A 20 -65.56 1.19 -182.79
CA LYS A 20 -66.21 0.59 -181.62
C LYS A 20 -65.23 -0.22 -180.78
N LEU A 21 -64.32 -0.97 -181.41
CA LEU A 21 -63.28 -1.72 -180.70
C LEU A 21 -62.35 -0.77 -179.95
N LYS A 22 -61.86 0.30 -180.59
CA LYS A 22 -61.06 1.35 -179.94
C LYS A 22 -61.83 2.10 -178.83
N GLN A 23 -63.12 2.37 -179.00
CA GLN A 23 -63.97 2.93 -177.94
C GLN A 23 -64.11 1.97 -176.75
N GLN A 24 -64.18 0.66 -176.99
CA GLN A 24 -64.30 -0.34 -175.93
C GLN A 24 -62.98 -0.50 -175.17
N GLU A 25 -61.85 -0.53 -175.87
CA GLU A 25 -60.50 -0.59 -175.28
C GLU A 25 -60.18 0.64 -174.43
N THR A 26 -60.47 1.85 -174.92
CA THR A 26 -60.25 3.10 -174.17
C THR A 26 -61.10 3.20 -172.92
N LYS A 27 -62.36 2.74 -172.97
CA LYS A 27 -63.25 2.73 -171.79
C LYS A 27 -62.80 1.73 -170.72
N ALA A 28 -62.18 0.62 -171.12
CA ALA A 28 -61.61 -0.37 -170.19
C ALA A 28 -60.31 0.11 -169.52
N LEU A 29 -59.54 0.99 -170.17
CA LEU A 29 -58.32 1.58 -169.60
C LEU A 29 -58.63 2.62 -168.52
N LEU A 30 -59.61 3.50 -168.73
CA LEU A 30 -60.01 4.52 -167.75
C LEU A 30 -60.40 3.93 -166.39
N ALA A 31 -61.22 2.88 -166.39
CA ALA A 31 -61.68 2.23 -165.16
C ALA A 31 -60.55 1.59 -164.33
N LYS A 32 -59.41 1.24 -164.94
CA LYS A 32 -58.23 0.75 -164.22
C LYS A 32 -57.49 1.86 -163.48
N ILE A 33 -57.36 3.03 -164.12
CA ILE A 33 -56.65 4.19 -163.57
C ILE A 33 -57.37 4.73 -162.31
N GLU A 34 -58.71 4.81 -162.35
CA GLU A 34 -59.50 5.22 -161.17
C GLU A 34 -59.30 4.27 -159.97
N ALA A 35 -59.22 2.96 -160.23
CA ALA A 35 -58.98 1.96 -159.20
C ALA A 35 -57.55 2.00 -158.63
N GLU A 36 -56.56 2.47 -159.39
CA GLU A 36 -55.17 2.66 -158.93
C GLU A 36 -55.03 3.93 -158.09
N ASN A 37 -55.68 5.04 -158.47
CA ASN A 37 -55.72 6.26 -157.64
C ASN A 37 -56.39 6.06 -156.28
N GLY A 38 -57.39 5.16 -156.19
CA GLY A 38 -57.96 4.74 -154.90
C GLY A 38 -56.92 4.09 -153.98
N LYS A 39 -56.08 3.20 -154.55
CA LYS A 39 -55.01 2.51 -153.82
C LYS A 39 -53.84 3.43 -153.46
N ILE A 40 -53.52 4.41 -154.30
CA ILE A 40 -52.49 5.42 -153.99
C ILE A 40 -52.95 6.27 -152.80
N ASN A 41 -54.21 6.71 -152.77
CA ASN A 41 -54.81 7.35 -151.60
C ASN A 41 -54.78 6.46 -150.34
N GLU A 42 -54.91 5.14 -150.48
CA GLU A 42 -54.73 4.21 -149.35
C GLU A 42 -53.27 4.05 -148.93
N ILE A 43 -52.32 4.03 -149.87
CA ILE A 43 -50.88 3.91 -149.60
C ILE A 43 -50.34 5.19 -148.97
N GLU A 44 -50.72 6.37 -149.43
CA GLU A 44 -50.38 7.65 -148.76
C GLU A 44 -50.97 7.69 -147.34
N LYS A 45 -52.20 7.21 -147.14
CA LYS A 45 -52.78 6.99 -145.80
C LYS A 45 -52.05 5.94 -144.97
N ILE A 46 -51.36 4.96 -145.58
CA ILE A 46 -50.61 3.91 -144.87
C ILE A 46 -49.18 4.37 -144.56
N GLN A 47 -48.53 5.12 -145.45
CA GLN A 47 -47.23 5.75 -145.22
C GLN A 47 -47.35 6.80 -144.10
N ALA A 48 -48.42 7.60 -144.12
CA ALA A 48 -48.80 8.46 -143.00
C ALA A 48 -48.89 7.64 -141.69
N LYS A 49 -49.61 6.51 -141.68
CA LYS A 49 -49.72 5.58 -140.53
C LYS A 49 -48.41 4.85 -140.14
N MET A 50 -47.38 4.85 -140.99
CA MET A 50 -46.13 4.12 -140.75
C MET A 50 -45.02 5.03 -140.22
N ASN A 51 -44.89 6.24 -140.77
CA ASN A 51 -44.04 7.28 -140.18
C ASN A 51 -44.60 7.66 -138.78
N GLU A 52 -45.92 7.67 -138.61
CA GLU A 52 -46.61 7.69 -137.30
C GLU A 52 -46.19 6.56 -136.34
N LYS A 53 -45.58 5.47 -136.81
CA LYS A 53 -45.18 4.30 -136.00
C LYS A 53 -43.69 4.26 -135.67
N GLU A 54 -42.80 4.77 -136.51
CA GLU A 54 -41.37 4.84 -136.17
C GLU A 54 -41.13 5.83 -135.03
N GLU A 55 -41.82 6.98 -135.02
CA GLU A 55 -41.88 7.85 -133.83
C GLU A 55 -42.36 7.10 -132.55
N LYS A 56 -43.17 6.04 -132.68
CA LYS A 56 -43.64 5.26 -131.51
C LYS A 56 -42.55 4.34 -130.94
N LEU A 57 -41.43 4.17 -131.65
CA LEU A 57 -40.30 3.37 -131.20
C LEU A 57 -39.29 4.21 -130.41
N ASP A 58 -38.96 5.43 -130.86
CA ASP A 58 -38.13 6.36 -130.08
C ASP A 58 -38.81 6.72 -128.74
N LYS A 59 -40.15 6.85 -128.77
CA LYS A 59 -41.03 6.94 -127.58
C LYS A 59 -40.96 5.73 -126.62
N LYS A 60 -40.18 4.67 -126.95
CA LYS A 60 -39.85 3.53 -126.06
C LYS A 60 -38.46 3.60 -125.45
N GLU A 61 -37.47 4.25 -126.04
CA GLU A 61 -36.21 4.52 -125.29
C GLU A 61 -36.49 5.59 -124.24
N GLU A 62 -37.32 6.58 -124.61
CA GLU A 62 -38.05 7.46 -123.69
C GLU A 62 -38.81 6.68 -122.59
N GLN A 63 -39.14 5.37 -122.74
CA GLN A 63 -39.77 4.57 -121.67
C GLN A 63 -38.81 4.08 -120.59
N LEU A 64 -37.50 4.03 -120.86
CA LEU A 64 -36.51 3.71 -119.82
C LEU A 64 -36.15 4.95 -119.01
N GLU A 65 -36.02 6.09 -119.67
CA GLU A 65 -35.91 7.40 -119.02
C GLU A 65 -37.18 7.70 -118.19
N LYS A 66 -38.37 7.41 -118.75
CA LYS A 66 -39.63 7.38 -117.97
C LYS A 66 -39.62 6.38 -116.80
N LYS A 67 -38.69 5.41 -116.66
CA LYS A 67 -38.62 4.56 -115.45
C LYS A 67 -37.89 5.24 -114.30
N GLU A 68 -36.87 6.03 -114.59
CA GLU A 68 -36.16 6.85 -113.60
C GLU A 68 -37.02 8.08 -113.25
N GLU A 69 -37.58 8.74 -114.26
CA GLU A 69 -38.61 9.78 -114.08
C GLU A 69 -39.91 9.20 -113.45
N GLN A 70 -40.15 7.87 -113.46
CA GLN A 70 -41.22 7.23 -112.69
C GLN A 70 -40.87 6.98 -111.23
N LEU A 71 -39.58 6.95 -110.87
CA LEU A 71 -39.16 7.03 -109.46
C LEU A 71 -39.39 8.46 -108.97
N GLU A 72 -38.92 9.45 -109.73
CA GLU A 72 -39.08 10.88 -109.43
C GLU A 72 -40.58 11.27 -109.37
N LYS A 73 -41.39 10.83 -110.35
CA LYS A 73 -42.86 10.97 -110.31
C LYS A 73 -43.55 10.04 -109.31
N LYS A 74 -42.86 9.13 -108.62
CA LYS A 74 -43.42 8.43 -107.45
C LYS A 74 -43.18 9.22 -106.18
N GLU A 75 -42.02 9.84 -106.04
CA GLU A 75 -41.72 10.78 -104.96
C GLU A 75 -42.63 12.03 -105.07
N GLU A 76 -42.70 12.67 -106.23
CA GLU A 76 -43.59 13.81 -106.48
C GLU A 76 -45.09 13.43 -106.41
N LYS A 77 -45.44 12.15 -106.63
CA LYS A 77 -46.81 11.66 -106.40
C LYS A 77 -47.12 11.42 -104.93
N LEU A 78 -46.14 11.03 -104.12
CA LEU A 78 -46.31 10.94 -102.67
C LEU A 78 -46.54 12.35 -102.11
N GLU A 79 -45.72 13.32 -102.50
CA GLU A 79 -45.88 14.74 -102.12
C GLU A 79 -47.22 15.33 -102.60
N LYS A 80 -47.67 14.99 -103.82
CA LYS A 80 -49.02 15.38 -104.33
C LYS A 80 -50.15 14.48 -103.83
N GLU A 81 -49.89 13.37 -103.15
CA GLU A 81 -50.91 12.60 -102.43
C GLU A 81 -51.08 13.15 -101.01
N GLU A 82 -50.03 13.69 -100.39
CA GLU A 82 -50.12 14.56 -99.20
C GLU A 82 -50.93 15.84 -99.54
N GLU A 83 -50.54 16.61 -100.57
CA GLU A 83 -51.28 17.84 -100.94
C GLU A 83 -52.73 17.57 -101.42
N LYS A 84 -53.04 16.34 -101.83
CA LYS A 84 -54.42 15.88 -102.12
C LYS A 84 -55.13 15.32 -100.90
N LEU A 85 -54.44 14.91 -99.85
CA LEU A 85 -55.05 14.67 -98.54
C LEU A 85 -55.52 16.01 -97.99
N ASP A 86 -54.66 17.04 -97.97
CA ASP A 86 -55.00 18.40 -97.54
C ASP A 86 -56.21 18.95 -98.32
N LYS A 87 -56.20 18.84 -99.66
CA LYS A 87 -57.33 19.27 -100.50
C LYS A 87 -58.54 18.32 -100.44
N LYS A 88 -58.39 17.09 -99.92
CA LYS A 88 -59.52 16.22 -99.58
C LYS A 88 -60.12 16.60 -98.24
N GLU A 89 -59.35 17.08 -97.27
CA GLU A 89 -59.87 17.71 -96.04
C GLU A 89 -60.63 18.99 -96.41
N GLU A 90 -60.05 19.89 -97.20
CA GLU A 90 -60.74 21.12 -97.65
C GLU A 90 -61.96 20.84 -98.55
N GLN A 91 -62.00 19.67 -99.23
CA GLN A 91 -63.19 19.18 -99.95
C GLN A 91 -64.15 18.36 -99.08
N LEU A 92 -63.73 17.88 -97.92
CA LEU A 92 -64.63 17.30 -96.91
C LEU A 92 -65.41 18.44 -96.26
N GLU A 93 -64.75 19.52 -95.82
CA GLU A 93 -65.43 20.76 -95.38
C GLU A 93 -66.44 21.27 -96.44
N LYS A 94 -66.00 21.44 -97.70
CA LYS A 94 -66.89 21.90 -98.79
C LYS A 94 -67.88 20.84 -99.28
N LYS A 95 -67.79 19.60 -98.80
CA LYS A 95 -68.81 18.55 -99.02
C LYS A 95 -69.79 18.48 -97.87
N GLU A 96 -69.40 18.75 -96.63
CA GLU A 96 -70.32 18.99 -95.51
C GLU A 96 -71.21 20.18 -95.85
N GLU A 97 -70.61 21.32 -96.23
CA GLU A 97 -71.32 22.55 -96.64
C GLU A 97 -72.20 22.39 -97.92
N LYS A 98 -72.09 21.24 -98.60
CA LYS A 98 -72.93 20.81 -99.73
C LYS A 98 -73.80 19.60 -99.42
N LEU A 99 -73.54 18.87 -98.34
CA LEU A 99 -74.44 17.85 -97.79
C LEU A 99 -75.62 18.58 -97.19
N ASP A 100 -75.38 19.61 -96.39
CA ASP A 100 -76.42 20.51 -95.86
C ASP A 100 -77.36 21.01 -96.99
N LYS A 101 -76.77 21.57 -98.05
CA LYS A 101 -77.51 22.06 -99.24
C LYS A 101 -78.10 20.94 -100.11
N LYS A 102 -77.74 19.67 -99.87
CA LYS A 102 -78.31 18.50 -100.53
C LYS A 102 -79.41 17.85 -99.72
N GLU A 103 -79.33 17.78 -98.40
CA GLU A 103 -80.44 17.38 -97.52
C GLU A 103 -81.63 18.30 -97.79
N GLU A 104 -81.38 19.61 -97.85
CA GLU A 104 -82.36 20.64 -98.24
C GLU A 104 -82.93 20.48 -99.68
N GLN A 105 -82.34 19.61 -100.51
CA GLN A 105 -82.83 19.22 -101.84
C GLN A 105 -83.33 17.77 -101.91
N LEU A 106 -82.99 16.93 -100.93
CA LEU A 106 -83.38 15.53 -100.85
C LEU A 106 -84.79 15.44 -100.25
N GLU A 107 -85.10 16.27 -99.24
CA GLU A 107 -86.49 16.55 -98.82
C GLU A 107 -87.36 16.92 -100.04
N LYS A 108 -86.88 17.84 -100.88
CA LYS A 108 -87.55 18.30 -102.12
C LYS A 108 -87.58 17.26 -103.25
N LYS A 109 -86.94 16.09 -103.09
CA LYS A 109 -86.87 15.01 -104.08
C LYS A 109 -87.53 13.71 -103.62
N GLU A 110 -87.55 13.40 -102.34
CA GLU A 110 -88.42 12.35 -101.80
C GLU A 110 -89.89 12.70 -102.12
N GLU A 111 -90.25 13.97 -101.97
CA GLU A 111 -91.52 14.58 -102.43
C GLU A 111 -91.77 14.46 -103.96
N GLN A 112 -90.78 14.04 -104.75
CA GLN A 112 -90.88 13.76 -106.20
C GLN A 112 -90.71 12.28 -106.57
N LEU A 113 -90.17 11.45 -105.68
CA LEU A 113 -89.91 10.03 -105.90
C LEU A 113 -91.12 9.18 -105.50
N GLU A 114 -91.83 9.61 -104.44
CA GLU A 114 -93.19 9.17 -104.11
C GLU A 114 -94.16 9.36 -105.30
N LYS A 115 -93.89 10.34 -106.18
CA LYS A 115 -94.63 10.60 -107.43
C LYS A 115 -94.13 9.82 -108.65
N LYS A 116 -93.14 8.93 -108.50
CA LYS A 116 -92.51 8.19 -109.61
C LYS A 116 -92.54 6.67 -109.47
N GLU A 117 -92.63 6.12 -108.27
CA GLU A 117 -92.91 4.68 -108.10
C GLU A 117 -94.33 4.31 -108.61
N GLU A 118 -95.19 5.30 -108.84
CA GLU A 118 -96.47 5.16 -109.53
C GLU A 118 -96.35 4.82 -111.04
N GLN A 119 -95.14 4.85 -111.63
CA GLN A 119 -94.93 4.66 -113.08
C GLN A 119 -93.64 3.89 -113.45
N LEU A 120 -93.70 2.54 -113.50
CA LEU A 120 -93.44 1.71 -114.71
C LEU A 120 -93.19 0.22 -114.38
N GLU A 121 -93.88 -0.64 -115.13
CA GLU A 121 -93.94 -2.11 -115.00
C GLU A 121 -93.49 -2.76 -116.34
N LYS A 122 -93.03 -4.04 -116.32
CA LYS A 122 -92.73 -4.96 -117.49
C LYS A 122 -91.40 -4.76 -118.25
N GLU A 123 -90.75 -5.78 -118.86
CA GLU A 123 -90.58 -7.24 -118.59
C GLU A 123 -89.40 -7.80 -119.45
N GLU A 124 -89.17 -9.13 -119.47
CA GLU A 124 -88.28 -9.89 -120.41
C GLU A 124 -86.71 -9.79 -120.32
N LYS A 125 -86.07 -10.22 -119.20
CA LYS A 125 -84.67 -10.75 -119.20
C LYS A 125 -84.40 -11.77 -118.06
N LEU A 126 -85.21 -12.83 -117.93
CA LEU A 126 -85.11 -13.77 -116.79
C LEU A 126 -83.97 -14.81 -116.91
N ASP A 127 -83.93 -15.60 -117.99
CA ASP A 127 -83.16 -16.86 -118.06
C ASP A 127 -81.64 -16.71 -117.87
N LYS A 128 -81.06 -15.55 -118.24
CA LYS A 128 -79.62 -15.28 -118.02
C LYS A 128 -79.28 -14.80 -116.61
N LYS A 129 -80.27 -14.53 -115.75
CA LYS A 129 -80.06 -14.19 -114.34
C LYS A 129 -79.98 -15.44 -113.47
N GLU A 130 -80.77 -16.48 -113.73
CA GLU A 130 -80.78 -17.71 -112.91
C GLU A 130 -79.42 -18.43 -112.93
N GLU A 131 -78.84 -18.67 -114.12
CA GLU A 131 -77.52 -19.31 -114.25
C GLU A 131 -76.36 -18.46 -113.65
N GLN A 132 -76.58 -17.16 -113.43
CA GLN A 132 -75.66 -16.26 -112.73
C GLN A 132 -75.95 -16.16 -111.22
N LEU A 133 -77.14 -16.58 -110.77
CA LEU A 133 -77.50 -16.67 -109.35
C LEU A 133 -76.94 -17.96 -108.74
N GLU A 134 -77.16 -19.13 -109.34
CA GLU A 134 -76.61 -20.41 -108.86
C GLU A 134 -75.08 -20.34 -108.64
N LYS A 135 -74.34 -19.79 -109.62
CA LYS A 135 -72.88 -19.61 -109.54
C LYS A 135 -72.44 -18.55 -108.53
N LYS A 136 -73.34 -17.69 -108.07
CA LYS A 136 -73.11 -16.74 -106.96
C LYS A 136 -73.46 -17.35 -105.61
N GLU A 137 -74.52 -18.15 -105.54
CA GLU A 137 -74.92 -18.91 -104.34
C GLU A 137 -73.82 -19.91 -103.95
N GLU A 138 -73.30 -20.70 -104.89
CA GLU A 138 -72.19 -21.63 -104.64
C GLU A 138 -70.86 -20.90 -104.26
N GLN A 139 -70.73 -19.61 -104.61
CA GLN A 139 -69.63 -18.75 -104.18
C GLN A 139 -69.89 -18.02 -102.85
N LEU A 140 -71.16 -17.86 -102.46
CA LEU A 140 -71.59 -17.33 -101.17
C LEU A 140 -71.45 -18.40 -100.10
N GLU A 141 -71.93 -19.61 -100.34
CA GLU A 141 -71.82 -20.76 -99.43
C GLU A 141 -70.33 -21.06 -99.10
N LYS A 142 -69.44 -21.04 -100.11
CA LYS A 142 -67.97 -21.17 -99.95
C LYS A 142 -67.28 -19.94 -99.34
N LYS A 143 -67.99 -18.82 -99.15
CA LYS A 143 -67.53 -17.65 -98.39
C LYS A 143 -68.06 -17.68 -96.96
N GLU A 144 -69.29 -18.11 -96.74
CA GLU A 144 -69.91 -18.34 -95.43
C GLU A 144 -69.12 -19.40 -94.67
N GLU A 145 -68.84 -20.57 -95.27
CA GLU A 145 -68.01 -21.62 -94.64
C GLU A 145 -66.55 -21.16 -94.35
N LYS A 146 -66.10 -20.06 -94.97
CA LYS A 146 -64.81 -19.39 -94.67
C LYS A 146 -64.93 -18.22 -93.68
N LEU A 147 -66.14 -17.68 -93.50
CA LEU A 147 -66.47 -16.69 -92.47
C LEU A 147 -66.63 -17.41 -91.13
N ASP A 148 -67.41 -18.48 -91.07
CA ASP A 148 -67.62 -19.31 -89.87
C ASP A 148 -66.27 -19.78 -89.30
N LYS A 149 -65.38 -20.32 -90.17
CA LYS A 149 -64.02 -20.74 -89.79
C LYS A 149 -63.09 -19.60 -89.39
N LYS A 150 -63.43 -18.35 -89.72
CA LYS A 150 -62.73 -17.14 -89.23
C LYS A 150 -63.32 -16.64 -87.92
N GLU A 151 -64.63 -16.68 -87.74
CA GLU A 151 -65.31 -16.35 -86.48
C GLU A 151 -64.89 -17.33 -85.38
N GLU A 152 -64.90 -18.63 -85.64
CA GLU A 152 -64.41 -19.65 -84.68
C GLU A 152 -62.89 -19.49 -84.37
N GLN A 153 -62.12 -18.86 -85.26
CA GLN A 153 -60.71 -18.48 -85.01
C GLN A 153 -60.56 -17.13 -84.30
N LEU A 154 -61.56 -16.25 -84.37
CA LEU A 154 -61.63 -14.98 -83.66
C LEU A 154 -62.05 -15.22 -82.21
N GLU A 155 -63.11 -15.99 -81.94
CA GLU A 155 -63.51 -16.41 -80.59
C GLU A 155 -62.34 -17.09 -79.86
N LYS A 156 -61.64 -18.03 -80.51
CA LYS A 156 -60.45 -18.71 -79.93
C LYS A 156 -59.22 -17.81 -79.78
N LYS A 157 -59.24 -16.59 -80.30
CA LYS A 157 -58.23 -15.55 -80.05
C LYS A 157 -58.67 -14.60 -78.95
N GLU A 158 -59.94 -14.18 -78.92
CA GLU A 158 -60.55 -13.38 -77.84
C GLU A 158 -60.45 -14.14 -76.52
N GLU A 159 -60.87 -15.40 -76.46
CA GLU A 159 -60.77 -16.23 -75.25
C GLU A 159 -59.31 -16.48 -74.78
N LYS A 160 -58.31 -16.23 -75.65
CA LYS A 160 -56.87 -16.23 -75.32
C LYS A 160 -56.33 -14.84 -74.98
N LEU A 161 -57.00 -13.77 -75.40
CA LEU A 161 -56.73 -12.39 -75.03
C LEU A 161 -57.22 -12.17 -73.60
N ASP A 162 -58.47 -12.53 -73.30
CA ASP A 162 -59.08 -12.44 -71.97
C ASP A 162 -58.23 -13.17 -70.92
N LYS A 163 -57.82 -14.42 -71.21
CA LYS A 163 -56.93 -15.21 -70.33
C LYS A 163 -55.52 -14.63 -70.18
N LYS A 164 -55.09 -13.73 -71.07
CA LYS A 164 -53.83 -12.98 -70.94
C LYS A 164 -54.03 -11.69 -70.15
N GLU A 165 -55.12 -10.97 -70.36
CA GLU A 165 -55.47 -9.78 -69.58
C GLU A 165 -55.66 -10.15 -68.11
N GLU A 166 -56.44 -11.19 -67.81
CA GLU A 166 -56.64 -11.71 -66.45
C GLU A 166 -55.33 -12.20 -65.78
N GLN A 167 -54.32 -12.58 -66.58
CA GLN A 167 -52.96 -12.91 -66.10
C GLN A 167 -52.06 -11.68 -65.96
N LEU A 168 -52.31 -10.60 -66.70
CA LEU A 168 -51.61 -9.33 -66.58
C LEU A 168 -52.08 -8.61 -65.31
N GLU A 169 -53.39 -8.51 -65.12
CA GLU A 169 -54.04 -7.88 -63.98
C GLU A 169 -53.57 -8.53 -62.65
N LYS A 170 -53.54 -9.88 -62.60
CA LYS A 170 -52.98 -10.64 -61.46
C LYS A 170 -51.48 -10.47 -61.25
N LYS A 171 -50.72 -10.03 -62.26
CA LYS A 171 -49.29 -9.70 -62.13
C LYS A 171 -49.10 -8.27 -61.66
N GLU A 172 -49.89 -7.32 -62.16
CA GLU A 172 -49.89 -5.92 -61.72
C GLU A 172 -50.25 -5.85 -60.23
N GLU A 173 -51.31 -6.52 -59.80
CA GLU A 173 -51.71 -6.60 -58.39
C GLU A 173 -50.64 -7.26 -57.49
N GLN A 174 -49.80 -8.16 -58.04
CA GLN A 174 -48.63 -8.73 -57.35
C GLN A 174 -47.40 -7.81 -57.34
N LEU A 175 -47.30 -6.90 -58.31
CA LEU A 175 -46.21 -5.94 -58.43
C LEU A 175 -46.44 -4.77 -57.47
N GLU A 176 -47.67 -4.25 -57.44
CA GLU A 176 -48.14 -3.22 -56.51
C GLU A 176 -47.97 -3.67 -55.05
N LYS A 177 -48.37 -4.91 -54.72
CA LYS A 177 -48.11 -5.53 -53.40
C LYS A 177 -46.64 -5.75 -53.06
N LYS A 178 -45.73 -5.73 -54.05
CA LYS A 178 -44.27 -5.81 -53.83
C LYS A 178 -43.64 -4.43 -53.67
N GLU A 179 -44.10 -3.43 -54.41
CA GLU A 179 -43.71 -2.03 -54.23
C GLU A 179 -44.10 -1.57 -52.82
N GLU A 180 -45.34 -1.81 -52.40
CA GLU A 180 -45.80 -1.46 -51.04
C GLU A 180 -45.01 -2.19 -49.92
N GLN A 181 -44.41 -3.35 -50.21
CA GLN A 181 -43.49 -4.05 -49.30
C GLN A 181 -42.04 -3.54 -49.36
N LEU A 182 -41.62 -2.97 -50.48
CA LEU A 182 -40.33 -2.30 -50.66
C LEU A 182 -40.33 -0.98 -49.91
N ASP A 183 -41.35 -0.13 -50.10
CA ASP A 183 -41.52 1.14 -49.39
C ASP A 183 -41.47 0.94 -47.87
N LYS A 184 -42.24 -0.04 -47.36
CA LYS A 184 -42.25 -0.42 -45.93
C LYS A 184 -40.90 -0.94 -45.43
N LYS A 185 -40.02 -1.46 -46.30
CA LYS A 185 -38.65 -1.86 -45.95
C LYS A 185 -37.67 -0.69 -46.01
N GLU A 186 -37.79 0.21 -46.97
CA GLU A 186 -36.99 1.43 -47.05
C GLU A 186 -37.25 2.31 -45.83
N GLU A 187 -38.51 2.56 -45.48
CA GLU A 187 -38.87 3.35 -44.29
C GLU A 187 -38.35 2.71 -42.99
N GLN A 188 -38.28 1.37 -42.91
CA GLN A 188 -37.65 0.65 -41.78
C GLN A 188 -36.12 0.73 -41.79
N LEU A 189 -35.48 0.75 -42.95
CA LEU A 189 -34.04 0.92 -43.12
C LEU A 189 -33.63 2.34 -42.72
N GLU A 190 -34.39 3.35 -43.14
CA GLU A 190 -34.15 4.75 -42.81
C GLU A 190 -34.30 5.01 -41.30
N LYS A 191 -35.38 4.50 -40.68
CA LYS A 191 -35.56 4.50 -39.22
C LYS A 191 -34.49 3.69 -38.45
N LYS A 192 -33.81 2.74 -39.08
CA LYS A 192 -32.64 2.05 -38.50
C LYS A 192 -31.37 2.87 -38.62
N LYS A 193 -31.17 3.52 -39.77
CA LYS A 193 -30.02 4.39 -40.06
C LYS A 193 -29.99 5.57 -39.09
N GLU A 194 -31.11 6.28 -38.96
CA GLU A 194 -31.26 7.40 -38.02
C GLU A 194 -31.05 7.00 -36.54
N LYS A 195 -31.32 5.73 -36.18
CA LYS A 195 -31.00 5.15 -34.85
C LYS A 195 -29.54 4.73 -34.70
N LEU A 196 -28.85 4.45 -35.79
CA LEU A 196 -27.42 4.15 -35.82
C LEU A 196 -26.63 5.45 -35.65
N ASP A 197 -26.97 6.48 -36.43
CA ASP A 197 -26.36 7.81 -36.38
C ASP A 197 -26.48 8.40 -34.95
N LYS A 198 -27.68 8.33 -34.34
CA LYS A 198 -27.91 8.73 -32.94
C LYS A 198 -27.15 7.90 -31.89
N LYS A 199 -26.69 6.69 -32.24
CA LYS A 199 -25.83 5.87 -31.38
C LYS A 199 -24.36 6.21 -31.54
N GLU A 200 -23.90 6.47 -32.76
CA GLU A 200 -22.53 6.94 -33.03
C GLU A 200 -22.29 8.29 -32.36
N GLU A 201 -23.22 9.24 -32.50
CA GLU A 201 -23.13 10.55 -31.84
C GLU A 201 -23.17 10.45 -30.30
N GLN A 202 -23.78 9.40 -29.74
CA GLN A 202 -23.73 9.08 -28.30
C GLN A 202 -22.43 8.37 -27.89
N LEU A 203 -21.75 7.69 -28.82
CA LEU A 203 -20.47 7.03 -28.59
C LEU A 203 -19.35 8.07 -28.56
N GLU A 204 -19.28 8.96 -29.56
CA GLU A 204 -18.32 10.08 -29.59
C GLU A 204 -18.41 10.92 -28.31
N LYS A 205 -19.63 11.30 -27.89
CA LYS A 205 -19.85 12.06 -26.65
C LYS A 205 -19.45 11.31 -25.37
N LYS A 206 -19.35 9.97 -25.42
CA LYS A 206 -18.82 9.15 -24.30
C LYS A 206 -17.31 9.03 -24.35
N GLU A 207 -16.73 8.89 -25.54
CA GLU A 207 -15.28 8.85 -25.75
C GLU A 207 -14.65 10.19 -25.33
N GLU A 208 -15.22 11.32 -25.77
CA GLU A 208 -14.79 12.66 -25.36
C GLU A 208 -14.94 12.91 -23.85
N GLN A 209 -15.90 12.25 -23.18
CA GLN A 209 -16.05 12.28 -21.71
C GLN A 209 -15.07 11.35 -20.98
N LEU A 210 -14.61 10.28 -21.63
CA LEU A 210 -13.60 9.35 -21.12
C LEU A 210 -12.22 10.00 -21.18
N GLU A 211 -11.87 10.58 -22.33
CA GLU A 211 -10.61 11.32 -22.53
C GLU A 211 -10.47 12.48 -21.52
N LYS A 212 -11.55 13.28 -21.33
CA LYS A 212 -11.60 14.33 -20.29
C LYS A 212 -11.54 13.81 -18.85
N LYS A 213 -11.83 12.53 -18.60
CA LYS A 213 -11.67 11.90 -17.27
C LYS A 213 -10.27 11.37 -17.06
N GLU A 214 -9.66 10.77 -18.08
CA GLU A 214 -8.26 10.33 -18.07
C GLU A 214 -7.34 11.54 -17.83
N GLU A 215 -7.52 12.63 -18.58
CA GLU A 215 -6.75 13.87 -18.40
C GLU A 215 -6.94 14.52 -17.01
N GLN A 216 -8.08 14.27 -16.34
CA GLN A 216 -8.30 14.67 -14.93
C GLN A 216 -7.69 13.70 -13.92
N LEU A 217 -7.47 12.44 -14.30
CA LEU A 217 -6.84 11.42 -13.48
C LEU A 217 -5.32 11.65 -13.45
N ASP A 218 -4.71 11.85 -14.62
CA ASP A 218 -3.29 12.22 -14.77
C ASP A 218 -2.95 13.47 -13.93
N LYS A 219 -3.78 14.53 -14.04
CA LYS A 219 -3.63 15.77 -13.25
C LYS A 219 -3.80 15.56 -11.75
N LYS A 220 -4.48 14.50 -11.30
CA LYS A 220 -4.58 14.13 -9.88
C LYS A 220 -3.41 13.30 -9.41
N GLU A 221 -2.90 12.39 -10.25
CA GLU A 221 -1.70 11.60 -9.95
C GLU A 221 -0.48 12.51 -9.82
N GLU A 222 -0.27 13.45 -10.76
CA GLU A 222 0.81 14.44 -10.69
C GLU A 222 0.68 15.36 -9.43
N GLN A 223 -0.55 15.63 -8.96
CA GLN A 223 -0.79 16.35 -7.71
C GLN A 223 -0.58 15.48 -6.45
N LEU A 224 -0.73 14.16 -6.56
CA LEU A 224 -0.48 13.21 -5.47
C LEU A 224 1.03 13.05 -5.28
N GLU A 225 1.77 12.82 -6.36
CA GLU A 225 3.23 12.68 -6.38
C GLU A 225 3.91 13.94 -5.81
N LYS A 226 3.46 15.14 -6.23
CA LYS A 226 3.93 16.42 -5.65
C LYS A 226 3.59 16.60 -4.16
N LYS A 227 2.55 15.93 -3.64
CA LYS A 227 2.21 15.95 -2.21
C LYS A 227 3.05 14.94 -1.42
N GLU A 228 3.33 13.78 -2.00
CA GLU A 228 4.21 12.77 -1.41
C GLU A 228 5.64 13.30 -1.28
N GLU A 229 6.19 13.92 -2.33
CA GLU A 229 7.50 14.58 -2.29
C GLU A 229 7.55 15.73 -1.27
N GLN A 230 6.44 16.46 -1.06
CA GLN A 230 6.31 17.47 -0.01
C GLN A 230 6.18 16.87 1.40
N LEU A 231 5.65 15.65 1.53
CA LEU A 231 5.52 14.94 2.80
C LEU A 231 6.89 14.41 3.22
N GLU A 232 7.60 13.75 2.31
CA GLU A 232 8.95 13.21 2.51
C GLU A 232 9.93 14.33 2.95
N LYS A 233 9.95 15.47 2.23
CA LYS A 233 10.73 16.65 2.62
C LYS A 233 10.35 17.22 4.00
N LYS A 234 9.10 17.07 4.45
CA LYS A 234 8.69 17.46 5.81
C LYS A 234 9.14 16.43 6.84
N GLU A 235 9.08 15.15 6.53
CA GLU A 235 9.57 14.08 7.41
C GLU A 235 11.07 14.20 7.64
N GLU A 236 11.87 14.45 6.59
CA GLU A 236 13.29 14.78 6.71
C GLU A 236 13.53 15.99 7.63
N GLN A 237 12.77 17.08 7.43
CA GLN A 237 12.86 18.28 8.28
C GLN A 237 12.49 17.99 9.74
N TYR A 238 11.47 17.16 10.00
CA TYR A 238 11.10 16.75 11.36
C TYR A 238 12.18 15.87 11.99
N MET A 239 12.76 14.92 11.25
CA MET A 239 13.83 14.05 11.72
C MET A 239 15.10 14.85 12.05
N ALA A 240 15.53 15.76 11.17
CA ALA A 240 16.64 16.66 11.44
C ALA A 240 16.40 17.55 12.67
N LYS A 241 15.16 18.04 12.84
CA LYS A 241 14.78 18.87 14.01
C LYS A 241 14.73 18.06 15.31
N LEU A 242 14.29 16.80 15.26
CA LEU A 242 14.32 15.87 16.39
C LEU A 242 15.76 15.54 16.80
N GLU A 243 16.65 15.28 15.83
CA GLU A 243 18.07 15.02 16.10
C GLU A 243 18.75 16.25 16.74
N GLN A 244 18.45 17.46 16.24
CA GLN A 244 18.92 18.72 16.86
C GLN A 244 18.39 18.92 18.28
N LEU A 245 17.12 18.60 18.54
CA LEU A 245 16.53 18.67 19.89
C LEU A 245 17.16 17.65 20.84
N GLN A 246 17.39 16.41 20.39
CA GLN A 246 18.08 15.39 21.19
C GLN A 246 19.53 15.80 21.50
N LYS A 247 20.26 16.34 20.52
CA LYS A 247 21.63 16.88 20.73
C LYS A 247 21.63 18.04 21.73
N LYS A 248 20.66 18.96 21.66
CA LYS A 248 20.51 20.05 22.63
C LYS A 248 20.21 19.55 24.03
N VAL A 249 19.16 18.73 24.20
CA VAL A 249 18.78 18.17 25.52
C VAL A 249 19.95 17.39 26.14
N LYS A 250 20.73 16.66 25.33
CA LYS A 250 21.94 15.98 25.80
C LYS A 250 23.05 16.95 26.20
N CYS A 251 23.34 17.98 25.39
CA CYS A 251 24.33 19.00 25.72
C CYS A 251 23.94 19.80 26.97
N ASP A 252 22.68 20.22 27.09
CA ASP A 252 22.16 20.98 28.24
C ASP A 252 22.24 20.15 29.54
N ALA A 253 21.94 18.84 29.47
CA ALA A 253 22.08 17.91 30.59
C ALA A 253 23.56 17.66 30.96
N GLU A 254 24.42 17.42 29.98
CA GLU A 254 25.87 17.26 30.19
C GLU A 254 26.50 18.54 30.74
N GLU A 255 26.09 19.73 30.29
CA GLU A 255 26.54 21.01 30.82
C GLU A 255 26.08 21.24 32.26
N GLU A 256 24.83 20.91 32.61
CA GLU A 256 24.35 21.06 33.99
C GLU A 256 25.01 20.06 34.94
N GLU A 257 25.26 18.82 34.51
CA GLU A 257 26.03 17.83 35.28
C GLU A 257 27.48 18.27 35.47
N ASN A 258 28.15 18.73 34.41
CA ASN A 258 29.50 19.31 34.49
C ASN A 258 29.54 20.55 35.39
N ARG A 259 28.49 21.37 35.41
CA ARG A 259 28.38 22.55 36.28
C ARG A 259 28.26 22.15 37.75
N LYS A 260 27.43 21.15 38.07
CA LYS A 260 27.31 20.58 39.43
C LYS A 260 28.62 19.95 39.88
N MET A 261 29.27 19.17 39.00
CA MET A 261 30.57 18.55 39.27
C MET A 261 31.66 19.59 39.54
N ARG A 262 31.76 20.65 38.73
CA ARG A 262 32.71 21.76 38.97
C ARG A 262 32.43 22.50 40.28
N SER A 263 31.16 22.72 40.64
CA SER A 263 30.81 23.32 41.93
C SER A 263 31.29 22.46 43.09
N ALA A 264 30.99 21.16 43.05
CA ALA A 264 31.41 20.21 44.08
C ALA A 264 32.95 20.07 44.15
N GLN A 265 33.65 20.07 43.02
CA GLN A 265 35.12 20.08 42.97
C GLN A 265 35.71 21.35 43.59
N ASN A 266 35.14 22.54 43.32
CA ASN A 266 35.59 23.79 43.92
C ASN A 266 35.36 23.81 45.43
N GLU A 267 34.19 23.37 45.92
CA GLU A 267 33.93 23.23 47.36
C GLU A 267 34.86 22.21 48.03
N MET A 268 35.14 21.10 47.36
CA MET A 268 36.05 20.06 47.88
C MET A 268 37.49 20.59 47.94
N LYS A 269 37.91 21.36 46.94
CA LYS A 269 39.21 22.03 46.94
C LYS A 269 39.32 23.06 48.05
N GLU A 270 38.32 23.92 48.24
CA GLU A 270 38.32 24.90 49.33
C GLU A 270 38.35 24.22 50.72
N LYS A 271 37.70 23.07 50.87
CA LYS A 271 37.80 22.23 52.08
C LYS A 271 39.18 21.62 52.25
N LEU A 272 39.85 21.21 51.16
CA LEU A 272 41.22 20.69 51.17
C LEU A 272 42.22 21.80 51.56
N ASP A 273 42.17 22.96 50.91
CA ASP A 273 43.03 24.12 51.20
C ASP A 273 42.92 24.51 52.70
N LYS A 274 41.70 24.51 53.26
CA LYS A 274 41.44 24.74 54.70
C LYS A 274 41.99 23.64 55.61
N LEU A 275 41.95 22.38 55.18
CA LEU A 275 42.52 21.25 55.92
C LEU A 275 44.05 21.31 55.93
N GLU A 276 44.67 21.62 54.79
CA GLU A 276 46.13 21.80 54.66
C GLU A 276 46.61 22.96 55.56
N GLU A 277 45.91 24.10 55.56
CA GLU A 277 46.21 25.23 56.44
C GLU A 277 46.02 24.89 57.94
N GLN A 278 45.05 24.04 58.28
CA GLN A 278 44.91 23.51 59.65
C GLN A 278 46.02 22.52 60.02
N LEU A 279 46.46 21.68 59.07
CA LEU A 279 47.52 20.71 59.29
C LEU A 279 48.87 21.41 59.48
N GLY A 280 49.19 22.40 58.64
CA GLY A 280 50.39 23.23 58.77
C GLY A 280 50.48 23.91 60.14
N ARG A 281 49.39 24.56 60.59
CA ARG A 281 49.33 25.17 61.94
C ARG A 281 49.37 24.17 63.10
N LYS A 282 49.15 22.87 62.87
CA LYS A 282 49.41 21.81 63.86
C LYS A 282 50.87 21.39 63.83
N LEU A 283 51.43 21.20 62.64
CA LEU A 283 52.84 20.84 62.43
C LEU A 283 53.77 21.90 63.06
N GLU A 284 53.54 23.19 62.78
CA GLU A 284 54.30 24.31 63.40
C GLU A 284 54.26 24.28 64.94
N LYS A 285 53.13 23.84 65.53
CA LYS A 285 53.00 23.71 66.99
C LYS A 285 53.75 22.49 67.53
N GLU A 286 53.72 21.36 66.82
CA GLU A 286 54.49 20.17 67.19
C GLU A 286 56.00 20.41 67.03
N GLU A 287 56.44 21.05 65.95
CA GLU A 287 57.84 21.49 65.76
C GLU A 287 58.28 22.44 66.88
N PHE A 288 57.43 23.40 67.26
CA PHE A 288 57.71 24.29 68.39
C PHE A 288 57.81 23.53 69.72
N LEU A 289 56.91 22.59 70.00
CA LEU A 289 56.96 21.76 71.21
C LEU A 289 58.20 20.85 71.24
N LEU A 290 58.54 20.21 70.12
CA LEU A 290 59.76 19.41 69.96
C LEU A 290 61.02 20.27 70.17
N SER A 291 61.02 21.53 69.72
CA SER A 291 62.14 22.44 69.97
C SER A 291 62.32 22.77 71.46
N LEU A 292 61.22 22.94 72.21
CA LEU A 292 61.26 23.15 73.66
C LEU A 292 61.72 21.90 74.41
N GLU A 293 61.24 20.71 74.00
CA GLU A 293 61.65 19.44 74.58
C GLU A 293 63.14 19.15 74.32
N LEU A 294 63.64 19.44 73.12
CA LEU A 294 65.07 19.34 72.79
C LEU A 294 65.93 20.29 73.64
N ILE A 295 65.48 21.52 73.87
CA ILE A 295 66.16 22.46 74.79
C ILE A 295 66.19 21.91 76.22
N PHE A 296 65.09 21.33 76.70
CA PHE A 296 65.03 20.71 78.02
C PHE A 296 66.01 19.53 78.16
N ILE A 297 66.04 18.63 77.16
CA ILE A 297 66.97 17.50 77.11
C ILE A 297 68.43 17.98 77.09
N LEU A 298 68.78 18.95 76.25
CA LEU A 298 70.13 19.50 76.18
C LEU A 298 70.59 20.14 77.50
N ASN A 299 69.68 20.82 78.22
CA ASN A 299 69.97 21.37 79.55
C ASN A 299 70.19 20.25 80.57
N ALA A 300 69.33 19.22 80.59
CA ALA A 300 69.48 18.06 81.47
C ALA A 300 70.77 17.26 81.18
N GLU A 301 71.16 17.12 79.91
CA GLU A 301 72.46 16.55 79.53
C GLU A 301 73.63 17.38 80.05
N ALA A 302 73.55 18.72 79.96
CA ALA A 302 74.60 19.59 80.47
C ALA A 302 74.77 19.48 82.00
N GLU A 303 73.67 19.30 82.74
CA GLU A 303 73.71 19.01 84.18
C GLU A 303 74.24 17.60 84.49
N ASN A 304 73.82 16.58 83.73
CA ASN A 304 74.36 15.23 83.85
C ASN A 304 75.88 15.19 83.58
N ARG A 305 76.40 15.97 82.62
CA ARG A 305 77.85 16.14 82.39
C ARG A 305 78.55 16.79 83.58
N LYS A 306 77.94 17.82 84.21
CA LYS A 306 78.49 18.42 85.45
C LYS A 306 78.55 17.39 86.58
N MET A 307 77.46 16.64 86.81
CA MET A 307 77.41 15.59 87.84
C MET A 307 78.42 14.47 87.58
N LYS A 308 78.58 14.02 86.33
CA LYS A 308 79.59 13.02 85.95
C LYS A 308 81.00 13.50 86.27
N ASN A 309 81.34 14.74 85.93
CA ASN A 309 82.65 15.32 86.24
C ASN A 309 82.90 15.43 87.76
N GLU A 310 81.88 15.71 88.57
CA GLU A 310 82.02 15.69 90.04
C GLU A 310 82.12 14.26 90.60
N LEU A 311 81.42 13.28 90.00
CA LEU A 311 81.55 11.87 90.36
C LEU A 311 82.95 11.33 90.06
N GLU A 312 83.52 11.65 88.88
CA GLU A 312 84.90 11.28 88.52
C GLU A 312 85.92 11.90 89.49
N LYS A 313 85.76 13.18 89.87
CA LYS A 313 86.56 13.80 90.94
C LYS A 313 86.41 13.12 92.29
N MET A 314 85.22 12.56 92.60
CA MET A 314 84.96 11.85 93.84
C MET A 314 85.58 10.44 93.81
N GLN A 315 85.50 9.73 92.68
CA GLN A 315 86.16 8.45 92.44
C GLN A 315 87.68 8.58 92.60
N ALA A 316 88.31 9.57 91.96
CA ALA A 316 89.75 9.83 92.12
C ALA A 316 90.18 10.17 93.57
N LYS A 317 89.26 10.70 94.40
CA LYS A 317 89.49 10.89 95.85
C LYS A 317 89.32 9.58 96.64
N PHE A 318 88.42 8.70 96.20
CA PHE A 318 88.26 7.37 96.78
C PHE A 318 89.45 6.47 96.46
N GLU A 319 89.92 6.44 95.21
CA GLU A 319 91.13 5.69 94.79
C GLU A 319 92.35 6.11 95.63
N LYS A 320 92.58 7.42 95.81
CA LYS A 320 93.66 7.92 96.71
C LYS A 320 93.49 7.52 98.18
N LYS A 321 92.24 7.36 98.66
CA LYS A 321 92.00 6.80 100.00
C LYS A 321 92.24 5.30 100.03
N GLU A 322 91.88 4.58 98.97
CA GLU A 322 92.09 3.14 98.84
C GLU A 322 93.58 2.81 98.80
N GLU A 323 94.40 3.56 98.05
CA GLU A 323 95.87 3.50 98.13
C GLU A 323 96.39 3.70 99.57
N GLN A 324 95.85 4.68 100.31
CA GLN A 324 96.20 4.91 101.72
C GLN A 324 95.76 3.76 102.65
N TYR A 325 94.62 3.13 102.39
CA TYR A 325 94.16 1.96 103.14
C TYR A 325 94.99 0.71 102.80
N MET A 326 95.38 0.52 101.54
CA MET A 326 96.26 -0.57 101.11
C MET A 326 97.65 -0.45 101.72
N ALA A 327 98.23 0.75 101.77
CA ALA A 327 99.50 1.00 102.46
C ALA A 327 99.42 0.66 103.97
N LYS A 328 98.31 1.01 104.64
CA LYS A 328 98.05 0.62 106.03
C LYS A 328 97.82 -0.89 106.20
N LEU A 329 97.23 -1.55 105.21
CA LEU A 329 97.04 -3.01 105.21
C LEU A 329 98.38 -3.75 105.06
N GLU A 330 99.33 -3.27 104.25
CA GLU A 330 100.68 -3.83 104.20
C GLU A 330 101.43 -3.68 105.55
N GLU A 331 101.27 -2.53 106.22
CA GLU A 331 101.81 -2.29 107.56
C GLU A 331 101.17 -3.23 108.61
N LEU A 332 99.85 -3.41 108.56
CA LEU A 332 99.14 -4.38 109.39
C LEU A 332 99.53 -5.83 109.08
N GLN A 333 99.78 -6.20 107.82
CA GLN A 333 100.26 -7.53 107.45
C GLN A 333 101.68 -7.81 107.98
N LYS A 334 102.57 -6.80 108.00
CA LYS A 334 103.85 -6.91 108.73
C LYS A 334 103.64 -7.18 110.22
N ASN A 335 102.68 -6.49 110.85
CA ASN A 335 102.37 -6.68 112.27
C ASN A 335 101.67 -8.03 112.56
N ILE A 336 100.85 -8.55 111.64
CA ILE A 336 100.27 -9.90 111.74
C ILE A 336 101.36 -10.96 111.64
N LYS A 337 102.34 -10.80 110.74
CA LYS A 337 103.49 -11.71 110.61
C LYS A 337 104.37 -11.74 111.87
N LEU A 338 104.36 -10.66 112.66
CA LEU A 338 104.95 -10.60 113.99
C LEU A 338 104.07 -11.31 115.04
N MET A 339 102.74 -11.15 114.97
CA MET A 339 101.80 -11.88 115.83
C MET A 339 101.75 -13.39 115.55
N GLU A 340 101.99 -13.87 114.33
CA GLU A 340 102.08 -15.31 114.03
C GLU A 340 103.26 -15.99 114.76
N GLN A 341 104.34 -15.25 115.02
CA GLN A 341 105.44 -15.73 115.87
C GLN A 341 105.02 -15.82 117.35
N ILE A 342 104.09 -14.98 117.80
CA ILE A 342 103.52 -14.99 119.15
C ILE A 342 102.43 -16.08 119.30
N VAL A 343 101.59 -16.30 118.30
CA VAL A 343 100.52 -17.32 118.30
C VAL A 343 101.09 -18.75 118.33
N LYS A 344 102.31 -18.99 117.83
CA LYS A 344 103.05 -20.26 118.03
C LYS A 344 103.41 -20.54 119.49
N VAL A 345 103.42 -19.53 120.35
CA VAL A 345 103.59 -19.70 121.82
C VAL A 345 102.22 -19.93 122.49
N GLN A 346 101.14 -19.36 121.93
CA GLN A 346 99.81 -19.34 122.56
C GLN A 346 98.86 -20.49 122.17
N THR A 347 99.14 -21.27 121.13
CA THR A 347 98.31 -22.41 120.66
C THR A 347 98.33 -23.66 121.58
N LYS A 348 98.67 -23.48 122.86
CA LYS A 348 98.76 -24.53 123.88
C LYS A 348 97.63 -24.53 124.92
N VAL A 349 96.60 -23.68 124.75
CA VAL A 349 95.57 -23.42 125.78
C VAL A 349 94.19 -23.97 125.37
N ASP A 350 93.21 -23.18 124.89
CA ASP A 350 91.82 -23.64 124.64
C ASP A 350 91.32 -23.38 123.18
N LYS A 351 90.32 -24.05 122.55
CA LYS A 351 89.25 -25.03 122.90
C LYS A 351 87.79 -24.53 123.03
N LEU A 352 86.86 -25.33 122.46
CA LEU A 352 85.40 -25.50 122.70
C LEU A 352 84.48 -24.24 122.54
N GLU A 353 83.26 -24.23 121.93
CA GLU A 353 82.52 -25.15 121.01
C GLU A 353 81.20 -24.51 120.39
N MET A 354 80.37 -25.26 119.63
CA MET A 354 79.27 -24.88 118.64
C MET A 354 77.96 -24.18 119.16
N GLY A 355 76.90 -23.75 118.40
CA GLY A 355 76.45 -23.81 116.97
C GLY A 355 75.02 -23.19 116.69
N VAL A 356 74.43 -23.26 115.46
CA VAL A 356 73.14 -22.58 115.02
C VAL A 356 72.28 -23.42 113.99
N SER A 357 70.98 -23.07 113.72
CA SER A 357 70.02 -23.70 112.75
C SER A 357 68.92 -22.74 112.17
N THR A 358 68.27 -23.03 111.01
CA THR A 358 67.12 -22.28 110.34
C THR A 358 66.40 -23.08 109.22
N ASP A 359 65.12 -22.78 108.86
CA ASP A 359 64.47 -23.23 107.58
C ASP A 359 63.14 -22.51 107.11
N GLN A 360 62.83 -22.57 105.79
CA GLN A 360 61.51 -22.51 105.02
C GLN A 360 60.59 -21.25 104.79
N ILE A 361 59.95 -21.19 103.59
CA ILE A 361 58.47 -20.98 103.29
C ILE A 361 58.14 -20.94 101.77
N GLU A 362 56.94 -21.42 101.36
CA GLU A 362 56.29 -21.37 100.02
C GLU A 362 54.76 -21.11 100.16
N HIS A 363 54.02 -20.90 99.04
CA HIS A 363 52.55 -21.13 98.83
C HIS A 363 51.53 -19.94 98.82
N PHE A 364 50.97 -19.59 97.63
CA PHE A 364 49.58 -19.09 97.44
C PHE A 364 49.14 -18.95 95.96
N GLN A 365 47.98 -19.49 95.55
CA GLN A 365 46.97 -18.92 94.60
C GLN A 365 45.97 -19.98 94.06
N ASN A 366 44.68 -19.88 94.44
CA ASN A 366 43.53 -20.50 93.74
C ASN A 366 42.17 -19.90 94.21
N GLU A 367 41.06 -20.24 93.53
CA GLU A 367 39.64 -19.75 93.70
C GLU A 367 39.31 -18.36 93.07
N GLN A 368 38.10 -18.00 92.60
CA GLN A 368 36.69 -18.31 92.97
C GLN A 368 35.68 -18.30 91.77
N LYS A 369 34.45 -18.85 91.97
CA LYS A 369 33.26 -18.83 91.06
C LYS A 369 31.95 -19.05 91.88
N ARG A 370 30.95 -18.15 91.91
CA ARG A 370 29.55 -18.43 92.42
C ARG A 370 28.61 -17.18 92.38
N LYS A 371 27.39 -17.30 91.75
CA LYS A 371 26.04 -16.73 92.16
C LYS A 371 25.10 -16.26 91.01
N ILE A 372 24.16 -17.11 90.52
CA ILE A 372 22.87 -16.73 89.84
C ILE A 372 21.84 -17.90 90.02
N LYS A 373 20.52 -17.64 90.02
CA LYS A 373 19.43 -18.65 90.03
C LYS A 373 18.31 -18.32 89.02
N CYS A 374 17.90 -19.28 88.19
CA CYS A 374 16.76 -19.13 87.27
C CYS A 374 15.43 -19.58 87.91
N ILE A 375 14.30 -18.99 87.52
CA ILE A 375 12.96 -19.32 88.06
C ILE A 375 11.98 -19.56 86.91
N GLY A 376 11.47 -20.80 86.79
CA GLY A 376 10.40 -21.16 85.85
C GLY A 376 10.86 -21.85 84.55
N LYS A 377 9.90 -22.44 83.83
CA LYS A 377 10.10 -23.11 82.53
C LYS A 377 10.03 -22.17 81.32
N GLY A 378 9.76 -20.88 81.54
CA GLY A 378 9.92 -19.81 80.54
C GLY A 378 11.16 -18.99 80.87
N ALA A 379 11.73 -18.30 79.88
CA ALA A 379 12.98 -17.55 80.03
C ALA A 379 12.79 -16.19 80.73
N GLU A 380 12.08 -16.18 81.86
CA GLU A 380 12.07 -15.07 82.80
C GLU A 380 13.37 -15.06 83.61
N ILE A 381 13.99 -13.89 83.72
CA ILE A 381 15.23 -13.68 84.47
C ILE A 381 15.01 -12.52 85.43
N GLU A 382 15.35 -12.71 86.71
CA GLU A 382 15.21 -11.71 87.77
C GLU A 382 16.46 -11.70 88.68
N SER A 383 16.94 -10.52 89.07
CA SER A 383 18.07 -10.34 89.98
C SER A 383 17.62 -10.32 91.45
N HIS A 384 18.26 -11.11 92.34
CA HIS A 384 17.65 -11.51 93.63
C HIS A 384 18.49 -11.41 94.92
N GLU A 385 19.72 -10.87 94.92
CA GLU A 385 20.53 -10.80 96.17
C GLU A 385 21.16 -9.42 96.49
N THR A 386 21.89 -8.79 95.56
CA THR A 386 22.44 -7.42 95.72
C THR A 386 22.63 -6.76 94.36
N ASP A 387 22.72 -5.43 94.32
CA ASP A 387 23.15 -4.69 93.13
C ASP A 387 24.54 -5.15 92.65
N GLY A 388 24.69 -5.32 91.34
CA GLY A 388 25.93 -5.69 90.66
C GLY A 388 25.67 -6.51 89.38
N PHE A 389 26.48 -6.33 88.35
CA PHE A 389 26.30 -7.00 87.05
C PHE A 389 26.29 -8.53 87.14
N ARG A 390 25.32 -9.15 86.47
CA ARG A 390 25.14 -10.59 86.36
C ARG A 390 24.90 -10.97 84.90
N ASN A 391 25.93 -11.53 84.27
CA ASN A 391 25.89 -11.98 82.88
C ASN A 391 25.32 -13.42 82.80
N ILE A 392 24.25 -13.60 82.02
CA ILE A 392 23.61 -14.89 81.76
C ILE A 392 23.69 -15.16 80.27
N PHE A 393 24.17 -16.35 79.93
CA PHE A 393 24.32 -16.79 78.55
C PHE A 393 23.34 -17.91 78.23
N ALA A 394 22.86 -17.94 77.00
CA ALA A 394 22.17 -19.09 76.44
C ALA A 394 23.06 -20.35 76.50
N HIS A 395 22.41 -21.51 76.49
CA HIS A 395 23.10 -22.79 76.60
C HIS A 395 23.98 -23.04 75.36
N TYR A 396 23.41 -22.89 74.17
CA TYR A 396 24.05 -23.15 72.87
C TYR A 396 24.69 -21.89 72.26
N PRO A 397 25.82 -22.03 71.55
CA PRO A 397 26.39 -20.97 70.72
C PRO A 397 25.67 -20.88 69.37
N ILE A 398 25.95 -19.78 68.67
CA ILE A 398 25.80 -19.63 67.22
C ILE A 398 27.21 -19.75 66.65
N LEU A 399 27.36 -20.59 65.62
CA LEU A 399 28.62 -20.78 64.90
C LEU A 399 28.71 -19.79 63.73
N LEU A 400 29.87 -19.17 63.54
CA LEU A 400 30.11 -18.23 62.44
C LEU A 400 30.73 -18.91 61.21
N ASP A 401 30.11 -20.00 60.77
CA ASP A 401 30.49 -20.75 59.57
C ASP A 401 29.82 -20.18 58.31
N GLU A 402 30.50 -20.20 57.17
CA GLU A 402 30.01 -19.66 55.90
C GLU A 402 28.93 -20.55 55.26
N ASP A 403 28.93 -21.85 55.57
CA ASP A 403 27.91 -22.81 55.11
C ASP A 403 26.55 -22.69 55.85
N PHE A 404 26.43 -21.81 56.86
CA PHE A 404 25.21 -21.66 57.68
C PHE A 404 24.28 -20.53 57.17
N PHE A 405 23.47 -20.85 56.16
CA PHE A 405 22.61 -19.89 55.42
C PHE A 405 21.38 -19.34 56.17
N SER A 406 21.23 -19.58 57.48
CA SER A 406 20.10 -19.07 58.27
C SER A 406 20.53 -18.04 59.30
N PHE A 407 19.88 -16.88 59.30
CA PHE A 407 20.08 -15.87 60.35
C PHE A 407 19.46 -16.36 61.67
N PHE A 408 20.07 -16.01 62.79
CA PHE A 408 19.52 -16.24 64.12
C PHE A 408 19.00 -14.92 64.69
N TYR A 409 17.84 -14.94 65.35
CA TYR A 409 17.23 -13.76 65.97
C TYR A 409 16.50 -14.13 67.26
N PHE A 410 16.55 -13.24 68.25
CA PHE A 410 15.80 -13.36 69.50
C PHE A 410 15.32 -11.99 69.99
N GLU A 411 14.24 -11.99 70.78
CA GLU A 411 13.67 -10.80 71.43
C GLU A 411 13.72 -10.91 72.95
N ILE A 412 13.62 -9.77 73.62
CA ILE A 412 13.51 -9.60 75.05
C ILE A 412 12.37 -8.62 75.31
N SER A 413 11.40 -9.04 76.12
CA SER A 413 10.38 -8.16 76.69
C SER A 413 10.88 -7.62 78.04
N VAL A 414 10.97 -6.30 78.18
CA VAL A 414 11.41 -5.65 79.43
C VAL A 414 10.23 -5.59 80.41
N LYS A 415 10.27 -6.40 81.48
CA LYS A 415 9.15 -6.57 82.44
C LYS A 415 9.28 -5.69 83.69
N ASN A 416 10.51 -5.42 84.14
CA ASN A 416 10.81 -4.48 85.21
C ASN A 416 12.23 -3.95 85.03
N ILE A 417 12.40 -2.64 84.97
CA ILE A 417 13.69 -1.98 85.20
C ILE A 417 13.44 -0.70 86.00
N GLN A 418 14.25 -0.47 87.03
CA GLN A 418 14.20 0.78 87.80
C GLN A 418 14.83 1.92 86.98
N HIS A 419 14.27 3.14 87.05
CA HIS A 419 14.73 4.22 86.17
C HIS A 419 16.07 4.80 86.63
N TYR A 420 17.15 4.41 85.95
CA TYR A 420 18.53 4.86 86.22
C TYR A 420 19.25 5.20 84.90
N PRO A 421 20.15 6.20 84.85
CA PRO A 421 20.65 6.77 83.59
C PRO A 421 21.87 6.04 83.00
N PHE A 422 22.10 4.76 83.34
CA PHE A 422 23.24 3.96 82.88
C PHE A 422 22.81 2.55 82.47
N GLY A 423 23.59 1.88 81.61
CA GLY A 423 23.39 0.55 81.01
C GLY A 423 23.20 -0.63 81.98
N GLN A 424 22.11 -0.60 82.72
CA GLN A 424 21.63 -1.54 83.75
C GLN A 424 21.11 -2.86 83.16
N LEU A 425 20.55 -2.81 81.95
CA LEU A 425 20.13 -3.97 81.17
C LEU A 425 20.84 -3.93 79.82
N THR A 426 21.67 -4.93 79.55
CA THR A 426 22.46 -5.05 78.32
C THR A 426 22.27 -6.45 77.74
N PHE A 427 22.10 -6.59 76.43
CA PHE A 427 21.88 -7.90 75.80
C PHE A 427 22.48 -7.98 74.39
N GLY A 428 22.72 -9.19 73.90
CA GLY A 428 23.21 -9.41 72.54
C GLY A 428 23.97 -10.72 72.42
N PHE A 429 25.15 -10.70 71.80
CA PHE A 429 26.02 -11.85 71.60
C PHE A 429 27.42 -11.62 72.19
N ALA A 430 27.99 -12.63 72.87
CA ALA A 430 29.37 -12.54 73.37
C ALA A 430 30.08 -13.91 73.41
N ALA A 431 31.41 -13.88 73.28
CA ALA A 431 32.26 -15.06 73.38
C ALA A 431 32.55 -15.45 74.83
N LYS A 432 32.03 -16.60 75.28
CA LYS A 432 32.24 -17.13 76.67
C LYS A 432 33.71 -17.27 77.08
N LYS A 433 34.64 -17.39 76.13
CA LYS A 433 36.09 -17.53 76.38
C LYS A 433 36.74 -16.23 76.89
N TRP A 434 36.17 -15.06 76.59
CA TRP A 434 36.77 -13.74 76.89
C TRP A 434 35.97 -12.92 77.91
N THR A 435 34.95 -13.53 78.51
CA THR A 435 34.06 -12.93 79.51
C THR A 435 34.49 -13.31 80.93
N LYS A 436 34.95 -12.34 81.75
CA LYS A 436 34.94 -12.53 83.21
C LYS A 436 33.49 -12.51 83.69
N LEU A 437 33.09 -13.52 84.48
CA LEU A 437 31.68 -13.76 84.80
C LEU A 437 31.09 -12.79 85.83
N GLU A 438 31.92 -12.04 86.57
CA GLU A 438 31.49 -11.12 87.63
C GLU A 438 32.23 -9.78 87.51
N GLY A 439 31.52 -8.67 87.73
CA GLY A 439 32.10 -7.35 88.03
C GLY A 439 32.14 -6.29 86.92
N THR A 440 31.85 -6.60 85.65
CA THR A 440 31.87 -5.61 84.55
C THR A 440 30.56 -5.55 83.75
N ILE A 441 30.21 -4.32 83.33
CA ILE A 441 28.96 -3.94 82.63
C ILE A 441 28.79 -4.72 81.32
N VAL A 442 29.89 -4.80 80.58
CA VAL A 442 29.97 -5.38 79.25
C VAL A 442 31.26 -6.19 79.20
N PRO A 443 31.23 -7.47 78.82
CA PRO A 443 32.45 -8.25 78.66
C PRO A 443 33.35 -7.67 77.55
N ASN A 444 34.66 -7.85 77.72
CA ASN A 444 35.73 -7.17 76.98
C ASN A 444 35.65 -7.33 75.45
N PHE A 445 36.50 -8.16 74.84
CA PHE A 445 36.56 -8.35 73.39
C PHE A 445 35.55 -9.40 72.92
N GLY A 446 35.14 -9.33 71.65
CA GLY A 446 34.17 -10.30 71.09
C GLY A 446 32.74 -10.17 71.65
N THR A 447 32.38 -9.00 72.19
CA THR A 447 31.03 -8.68 72.67
C THR A 447 30.32 -7.73 71.71
N TYR A 448 29.07 -8.06 71.37
CA TYR A 448 28.18 -7.26 70.55
C TYR A 448 26.85 -7.14 71.29
N ALA A 449 26.48 -5.93 71.70
CA ALA A 449 25.36 -5.75 72.63
C ALA A 449 24.60 -4.44 72.40
N TYR A 450 23.39 -4.38 72.96
CA TYR A 450 22.56 -3.19 73.04
C TYR A 450 22.16 -2.98 74.51
N SER A 451 22.41 -1.78 75.00
CA SER A 451 22.25 -1.37 76.40
C SER A 451 21.03 -0.47 76.55
N ASN A 452 20.32 -0.54 77.67
CA ASN A 452 19.08 0.21 77.89
C ASN A 452 19.28 1.74 77.93
N ASP A 453 20.50 2.22 78.17
CA ASP A 453 20.89 3.62 78.01
C ASP A 453 21.10 4.06 76.54
N GLY A 454 20.79 3.18 75.57
CA GLY A 454 20.77 3.46 74.13
C GLY A 454 22.04 3.05 73.39
N TYR A 455 23.11 2.73 74.10
CA TYR A 455 24.41 2.41 73.49
C TYR A 455 24.42 1.01 72.87
N PHE A 456 24.93 0.93 71.65
CA PHE A 456 25.40 -0.33 71.08
C PHE A 456 26.84 -0.59 71.52
N THR A 457 27.24 -1.85 71.62
CA THR A 457 28.62 -2.31 71.75
C THR A 457 28.92 -3.19 70.55
N ILE A 458 30.04 -2.98 69.88
CA ILE A 458 30.54 -3.83 68.79
C ILE A 458 32.00 -4.15 69.08
N TYR A 459 32.36 -5.43 69.08
CA TYR A 459 33.67 -5.95 69.52
C TYR A 459 34.18 -5.35 70.85
N GLY A 460 33.28 -5.15 71.83
CA GLY A 460 33.63 -4.56 73.12
C GLY A 460 33.68 -3.03 73.18
N LYS A 461 33.67 -2.35 72.03
CA LYS A 461 33.67 -0.88 71.96
C LYS A 461 32.23 -0.37 71.95
N ARG A 462 31.87 0.49 72.90
CA ARG A 462 30.57 1.19 72.88
C ARG A 462 30.55 2.22 71.74
N ILE A 463 29.44 2.26 71.00
CA ILE A 463 29.17 3.14 69.86
C ILE A 463 27.85 3.88 70.17
N GLU A 464 27.85 5.20 70.01
CA GLU A 464 26.73 6.06 70.44
C GLU A 464 25.61 6.14 69.40
N PRO A 465 24.37 5.86 69.84
CA PRO A 465 23.25 6.73 69.54
C PRO A 465 22.45 7.01 70.82
N LYS A 466 22.71 8.17 71.43
CA LYS A 466 22.22 8.55 72.76
C LYS A 466 20.69 8.66 72.90
N GLU A 467 19.96 8.60 71.79
CA GLU A 467 18.50 8.79 71.72
C GLU A 467 17.71 7.49 71.60
N ASP A 468 18.36 6.32 71.45
CA ASP A 468 17.67 5.04 71.26
C ASP A 468 17.51 4.21 72.54
N SER A 469 17.62 4.83 73.72
CA SER A 469 17.41 4.19 75.03
C SER A 469 16.06 3.45 75.16
N PHE A 470 16.04 2.28 75.77
CA PHE A 470 14.84 1.44 75.91
C PHE A 470 14.45 1.22 77.38
N LYS A 471 13.15 1.02 77.61
CA LYS A 471 12.54 1.05 78.95
C LYS A 471 11.52 -0.05 79.19
N LEU A 472 10.89 -0.03 80.36
CA LEU A 472 9.76 -0.90 80.72
C LEU A 472 8.72 -0.97 79.59
N ASN A 473 8.28 -2.20 79.28
CA ASN A 473 7.36 -2.56 78.19
C ASN A 473 7.89 -2.42 76.76
N ASP A 474 9.14 -1.98 76.55
CA ASP A 474 9.77 -2.14 75.23
C ASP A 474 10.06 -3.62 74.97
N ILE A 475 9.94 -4.02 73.70
CA ILE A 475 10.43 -5.29 73.18
C ILE A 475 11.66 -4.97 72.34
N VAL A 476 12.81 -5.51 72.71
CA VAL A 476 14.09 -5.28 72.04
C VAL A 476 14.68 -6.61 71.59
N GLY A 477 15.32 -6.65 70.44
CA GLY A 477 15.82 -7.91 69.87
C GLY A 477 17.19 -7.76 69.23
N CYS A 478 17.84 -8.89 68.99
CA CYS A 478 19.18 -8.97 68.43
C CYS A 478 19.24 -10.11 67.43
N GLY A 479 19.73 -9.82 66.23
CA GLY A 479 19.88 -10.78 65.15
C GLY A 479 21.27 -10.77 64.55
N ILE A 480 21.71 -11.93 64.09
CA ILE A 480 23.01 -12.15 63.49
C ILE A 480 22.85 -13.01 62.25
N ASN A 481 23.54 -12.62 61.18
CA ASN A 481 23.64 -13.38 59.94
C ASN A 481 25.09 -13.88 59.84
N PRO A 482 25.36 -15.16 60.12
CA PRO A 482 26.71 -15.74 60.12
C PRO A 482 27.47 -15.52 58.80
N ALA A 483 26.85 -15.85 57.67
CA ALA A 483 27.45 -15.78 56.34
C ALA A 483 27.89 -14.36 55.94
N THR A 484 27.09 -13.34 56.26
CA THR A 484 27.45 -11.92 55.98
C THR A 484 28.25 -11.26 57.10
N ARG A 485 28.45 -11.95 58.23
CA ARG A 485 29.05 -11.42 59.47
C ARG A 485 28.43 -10.09 59.92
N GLN A 486 27.13 -9.94 59.70
CA GLN A 486 26.35 -8.79 60.15
C GLN A 486 25.58 -9.10 61.43
N ILE A 487 25.57 -8.14 62.35
CA ILE A 487 24.67 -8.09 63.50
C ILE A 487 23.74 -6.88 63.38
N PHE A 488 22.50 -7.03 63.80
CA PHE A 488 21.55 -5.94 63.90
C PHE A 488 20.76 -6.07 65.21
N PHE A 489 20.32 -4.93 65.73
CA PHE A 489 19.40 -4.91 66.86
C PHE A 489 18.02 -4.47 66.38
N THR A 490 17.04 -4.56 67.26
CA THR A 490 15.68 -4.10 67.00
C THR A 490 15.10 -3.50 68.27
N LYS A 491 14.19 -2.55 68.09
CA LYS A 491 13.36 -1.99 69.17
C LYS A 491 11.94 -1.81 68.66
N ASN A 492 11.00 -2.44 69.36
CA ASN A 492 9.57 -2.45 69.05
C ASN A 492 9.23 -2.84 67.61
N GLY A 493 9.99 -3.76 67.01
CA GLY A 493 9.81 -4.20 65.62
C GLY A 493 10.48 -3.29 64.56
N LEU A 494 11.31 -2.32 64.97
CA LEU A 494 12.13 -1.52 64.06
C LEU A 494 13.60 -1.92 64.15
N ARG A 495 14.26 -2.18 63.01
CA ARG A 495 15.68 -2.55 62.90
C ARG A 495 16.61 -1.39 63.29
N ARG A 496 17.82 -1.74 63.76
CA ARG A 496 18.96 -0.88 64.12
C ARG A 496 20.25 -1.56 63.64
N GLY A 497 21.13 -0.81 63.00
CA GLY A 497 22.21 -1.38 62.18
C GLY A 497 21.77 -1.59 60.72
N PRO A 498 22.48 -2.42 59.93
CA PRO A 498 23.47 -3.41 60.36
C PRO A 498 24.76 -2.82 60.92
N PHE A 499 25.40 -3.61 61.76
CA PHE A 499 26.80 -3.47 62.19
C PHE A 499 27.55 -4.72 61.72
N TYR A 500 28.86 -4.61 61.51
CA TYR A 500 29.69 -5.73 61.07
C TYR A 500 30.52 -6.25 62.25
N LEU A 501 30.68 -7.58 62.35
CA LEU A 501 31.34 -8.21 63.52
C LEU A 501 32.85 -7.88 63.60
N ASP A 502 33.48 -7.61 62.47
CA ASP A 502 34.88 -7.20 62.35
C ASP A 502 35.11 -5.70 62.59
N ALA A 503 34.06 -4.88 62.62
CA ALA A 503 34.18 -3.43 62.75
C ALA A 503 34.82 -3.02 64.08
N ASN A 504 36.01 -2.42 64.01
CA ASN A 504 36.90 -2.07 65.13
C ASN A 504 37.63 -3.26 65.81
N SER A 505 37.68 -4.45 65.20
CA SER A 505 38.41 -5.58 65.76
C SER A 505 39.92 -5.56 65.40
N PRO A 506 40.84 -5.56 66.38
CA PRO A 506 42.27 -5.77 66.14
C PRO A 506 42.66 -7.27 66.03
N CYS A 507 41.71 -8.20 66.11
CA CYS A 507 41.93 -9.65 66.08
C CYS A 507 40.85 -10.36 65.25
N SER A 508 40.96 -11.69 65.08
CA SER A 508 39.88 -12.46 64.44
C SER A 508 38.57 -12.41 65.25
N VAL A 509 37.45 -12.41 64.53
CA VAL A 509 36.10 -12.55 65.11
C VAL A 509 35.99 -13.93 65.78
N PRO A 510 35.37 -14.07 66.96
CA PRO A 510 35.24 -15.38 67.63
C PRO A 510 34.31 -16.32 66.85
N ASP A 511 34.76 -17.57 66.64
CA ASP A 511 33.99 -18.59 65.90
C ASP A 511 32.66 -18.99 66.58
N GLU A 512 32.58 -18.80 67.90
CA GLU A 512 31.43 -19.12 68.75
C GLU A 512 30.91 -17.86 69.46
N LEU A 513 29.66 -17.48 69.18
CA LEU A 513 28.98 -16.38 69.87
C LEU A 513 27.71 -16.87 70.57
N PHE A 514 27.57 -16.53 71.85
CA PHE A 514 26.43 -16.96 72.66
C PHE A 514 25.45 -15.80 72.87
N PRO A 515 24.14 -15.97 72.65
CA PRO A 515 23.14 -15.02 73.11
C PRO A 515 23.30 -14.78 74.62
N PHE A 516 23.28 -13.53 75.08
CA PHE A 516 23.46 -13.19 76.48
C PHE A 516 22.60 -11.99 76.91
N VAL A 517 22.35 -11.91 78.21
CA VAL A 517 21.71 -10.80 78.92
C VAL A 517 22.52 -10.49 80.18
N SER A 518 22.68 -9.21 80.50
CA SER A 518 23.27 -8.71 81.73
C SER A 518 22.26 -7.84 82.46
N LEU A 519 22.07 -8.12 83.75
CA LEU A 519 21.23 -7.33 84.67
C LEU A 519 22.10 -6.76 85.79
N LEU A 520 21.77 -5.55 86.26
CA LEU A 520 22.53 -4.83 87.29
C LEU A 520 21.80 -4.73 88.63
N ARG A 521 20.53 -4.33 88.65
CA ARG A 521 19.83 -3.95 89.90
C ARG A 521 18.99 -5.08 90.45
N LEU A 522 18.81 -5.12 91.77
CA LEU A 522 17.88 -6.02 92.42
C LEU A 522 16.44 -5.80 91.88
N GLY A 523 15.75 -6.87 91.51
CA GLY A 523 14.40 -6.84 90.96
C GLY A 523 14.28 -6.44 89.49
N ASP A 524 15.38 -6.19 88.77
CA ASP A 524 15.34 -6.08 87.31
C ASP A 524 14.83 -7.41 86.73
N LYS A 525 13.82 -7.33 85.85
CA LYS A 525 13.13 -8.49 85.27
C LYS A 525 12.96 -8.36 83.76
N ILE A 526 13.31 -9.42 83.04
CA ILE A 526 13.08 -9.54 81.60
C ILE A 526 12.53 -10.93 81.26
N GLU A 527 11.92 -11.05 80.08
CA GLU A 527 11.51 -12.32 79.48
C GLU A 527 12.14 -12.44 78.09
N ALA A 528 12.94 -13.48 77.85
CA ALA A 528 13.54 -13.74 76.54
C ALA A 528 12.65 -14.65 75.67
N ASN A 529 12.59 -14.33 74.38
CA ASN A 529 11.81 -15.02 73.36
C ASN A 529 12.74 -15.45 72.22
N PHE A 530 12.84 -16.77 72.00
CA PHE A 530 13.63 -17.37 70.92
C PHE A 530 12.77 -17.82 69.73
N GLY A 531 11.52 -17.35 69.64
CA GLY A 531 10.60 -17.59 68.54
C GLY A 531 9.55 -18.68 68.81
N PRO A 532 8.74 -19.05 67.80
CA PRO A 532 8.81 -18.56 66.41
C PRO A 532 8.14 -17.20 66.17
N TYR A 533 7.33 -16.72 67.12
CA TYR A 533 6.59 -15.46 66.98
C TYR A 533 7.39 -14.28 67.54
N PHE A 534 7.62 -13.26 66.72
CA PHE A 534 8.37 -12.06 67.07
C PHE A 534 7.57 -10.80 66.76
N LYS A 535 7.88 -9.68 67.42
CA LYS A 535 7.33 -8.36 67.08
C LYS A 535 8.00 -7.77 65.85
N PHE A 536 9.27 -8.09 65.61
CA PHE A 536 9.97 -7.79 64.37
C PHE A 536 9.58 -8.79 63.26
N ASN A 537 9.24 -8.27 62.08
CA ASN A 537 8.91 -9.10 60.93
C ASN A 537 10.17 -9.63 60.23
N LEU A 538 10.53 -10.89 60.50
CA LEU A 538 11.70 -11.54 59.90
C LEU A 538 11.66 -11.66 58.37
N ALA A 539 10.49 -11.51 57.73
CA ALA A 539 10.39 -11.48 56.27
C ALA A 539 10.90 -10.17 55.62
N THR A 540 11.40 -9.21 56.42
CA THR A 540 12.02 -7.97 55.93
C THR A 540 13.56 -7.97 56.04
N LEU A 541 14.19 -9.14 56.17
CA LEU A 541 15.64 -9.30 56.34
C LEU A 541 16.36 -9.67 55.04
#